data_AF-A0A5K0Y574-F1
#
_entry.id   AF-A0A5K0Y574-F1
#
_cell.length_a   1.000
_cell.length_b   1.000
_cell.length_c   1.000
_cell.angle_alpha   90.00
_cell.angle_beta   90.00
_cell.angle_gamma   90.00
#
_symmetry.space_group_name_H-M   'P 1'
#
loop_
_entity.id
_entity.type
_entity.pdbx_description
1 polymer ?
#
loop_
_entity_poly.entity_id
_entity_poly.type
_entity_poly.pdbx_seq_one_letter_code
_entity_poly.pdbx_strand_id
1 'polypeptide(L)'
;HPLVLPSEPFKRFPNMIPRRKGTKDRKAGTILSQKEQPDVCLEGDKSVTCKAPRIWVPSMRPDDGVHDQFEFDVFLSFTRESDLLNGFTEGLCAALEQRDVRASFGEQEKSLDDAVGQKTAAAAKALRAIEVSEIFLPIFSRGFADSKLCLTQVAEMVERRRLILPVFYGVEPRQVRNQKGPFETAFKKHEESKDLDEKTVERWRDALREVGEIKGYDMQNEADG
;
A
#
# COMPACT_ATOMS: atom_id res chain seq x y z
N HIS A 1 29.65 5.54 -8.38
CA HIS A 1 29.03 6.22 -7.23
C HIS A 1 27.94 5.33 -6.66
N PRO A 2 27.99 4.91 -5.39
CA PRO A 2 26.87 4.23 -4.78
C PRO A 2 25.74 5.25 -4.58
N LEU A 3 24.59 4.97 -5.17
CA LEU A 3 23.40 5.81 -5.09
C LEU A 3 22.93 5.86 -3.63
N VAL A 4 22.93 7.07 -3.07
CA VAL A 4 22.37 7.37 -1.76
C VAL A 4 20.86 7.15 -1.87
N LEU A 5 20.33 6.11 -1.22
CA LEU A 5 18.89 5.98 -0.97
C LEU A 5 18.43 7.26 -0.24
N PRO A 6 17.39 7.98 -0.70
CA PRO A 6 17.02 9.26 -0.12
C PRO A 6 16.73 9.10 1.38
N SER A 7 17.52 9.72 2.25
CA SER A 7 17.64 9.32 3.67
C SER A 7 16.45 9.68 4.60
N GLU A 8 15.43 10.35 4.09
CA GLU A 8 14.36 10.96 4.90
C GLU A 8 13.03 10.17 4.92
N PRO A 9 12.42 9.75 3.78
CA PRO A 9 11.15 9.02 3.83
C PRO A 9 11.28 7.61 4.46
N PHE A 10 12.46 6.98 4.36
CA PHE A 10 12.75 5.64 4.88
C PHE A 10 12.68 5.54 6.40
N LYS A 11 12.98 6.63 7.12
CA LYS A 11 12.92 6.63 8.59
C LYS A 11 11.49 6.81 9.11
N ARG A 12 10.62 7.49 8.35
CA ARG A 12 9.26 7.82 8.78
C ARG A 12 8.26 6.69 8.51
N PHE A 13 8.36 6.00 7.37
CA PHE A 13 7.36 4.99 7.00
C PHE A 13 7.16 3.91 8.08
N PRO A 14 8.22 3.28 8.62
CA PRO A 14 8.05 2.25 9.64
C PRO A 14 7.68 2.81 11.03
N ASN A 15 7.74 4.14 11.24
CA ASN A 15 7.27 4.79 12.48
C ASN A 15 5.75 4.96 12.49
N MET A 16 5.07 4.80 11.35
CA MET A 16 3.63 5.03 11.20
C MET A 16 2.80 3.76 11.27
N ILE A 17 3.44 2.59 11.23
CA ILE A 17 2.82 1.32 11.58
C ILE A 17 2.77 1.24 13.11
N PRO A 18 1.59 1.15 13.74
CA PRO A 18 1.48 1.06 15.20
C PRO A 18 2.33 -0.10 15.73
N ARG A 19 3.22 0.18 16.68
CA ARG A 19 3.97 -0.88 17.36
C ARG A 19 3.03 -1.70 18.22
N ARG A 20 3.21 -3.02 18.22
CA ARG A 20 2.77 -3.83 19.37
C ARG A 20 3.50 -3.35 20.61
N LYS A 21 2.74 -2.93 21.62
CA LYS A 21 3.31 -2.89 22.96
C LYS A 21 3.58 -4.33 23.35
N GLY A 22 4.84 -4.69 23.50
CA GLY A 22 5.22 -5.92 24.17
C GLY A 22 4.52 -5.96 25.52
N THR A 23 4.06 -7.13 25.93
CA THR A 23 3.48 -7.42 27.24
C THR A 23 4.53 -7.24 28.34
N LYS A 24 4.96 -6.00 28.60
CA LYS A 24 5.74 -5.65 29.79
C LYS A 24 5.32 -4.28 30.32
N ASP A 25 4.96 -4.34 31.60
CA ASP A 25 4.76 -3.25 32.55
C ASP A 25 3.47 -2.43 32.44
N ARG A 26 2.39 -3.03 32.95
CA ARG A 26 1.33 -2.28 33.63
C ARG A 26 1.95 -1.54 34.83
N LYS A 27 2.15 -0.23 34.70
CA LYS A 27 1.96 0.68 35.83
C LYS A 27 0.76 1.57 35.53
N ALA A 28 -0.23 1.46 36.39
CA ALA A 28 -1.42 2.28 36.40
C ALA A 28 -1.01 3.77 36.48
N GLY A 29 -1.55 4.57 35.56
CA GLY A 29 -1.32 6.01 35.49
C GLY A 29 -2.59 6.72 35.05
N THR A 30 -3.24 7.33 36.04
CA THR A 30 -4.34 8.31 36.08
C THR A 30 -4.83 8.92 34.76
N ILE A 31 -6.16 8.86 34.59
CA ILE A 31 -6.93 9.58 33.57
C ILE A 31 -6.82 11.09 33.83
N LEU A 32 -6.20 11.83 32.91
CA LEU A 32 -6.38 13.26 32.78
C LEU A 32 -7.30 13.54 31.60
N SER A 33 -8.51 13.98 31.93
CA SER A 33 -9.49 14.52 30.99
C SER A 33 -8.94 15.82 30.40
N GLN A 34 -8.91 15.93 29.07
CA GLN A 34 -8.75 17.22 28.39
C GLN A 34 -9.82 17.40 27.32
N LYS A 35 -10.88 18.09 27.74
CA LYS A 35 -11.52 19.26 27.13
C LYS A 35 -11.18 19.53 25.65
N GLU A 36 -12.18 19.39 24.79
CA GLU A 36 -12.23 20.03 23.47
C GLU A 36 -12.31 21.56 23.63
N GLN A 37 -11.52 22.31 22.86
CA GLN A 37 -11.97 23.55 22.21
C GLN A 37 -11.26 23.72 20.85
N PRO A 38 -11.95 24.24 19.82
CA PRO A 38 -11.43 24.37 18.46
C PRO A 38 -10.68 25.68 18.23
N ASP A 39 -9.64 25.63 17.40
CA ASP A 39 -9.07 26.83 16.78
C ASP A 39 -10.07 27.39 15.75
N VAL A 40 -10.61 28.57 16.08
CA VAL A 40 -11.40 29.40 15.16
C VAL A 40 -10.43 30.17 14.27
N CYS A 41 -10.44 29.88 12.97
CA CYS A 41 -9.90 30.78 11.96
C CYS A 41 -11.07 31.59 11.38
N LEU A 42 -11.14 32.88 11.73
CA LEU A 42 -11.96 33.86 11.01
C LEU A 42 -11.05 34.61 10.04
N GLU A 43 -11.38 34.59 8.75
CA GLU A 43 -11.27 35.75 7.88
C GLU A 43 -11.97 35.50 6.53
N GLY A 44 -12.85 36.45 6.15
CA GLY A 44 -13.11 36.79 4.75
C GLY A 44 -14.25 36.04 4.03
N ASP A 45 -15.34 36.76 3.80
CA ASP A 45 -16.52 36.35 3.02
C ASP A 45 -16.21 35.65 1.69
N LYS A 46 -16.47 34.34 1.64
CA LYS A 46 -17.09 33.56 0.55
C LYS A 46 -17.15 32.09 0.99
N SER A 47 -18.35 31.57 1.18
CA SER A 47 -18.57 30.19 1.62
C SER A 47 -18.09 29.20 0.55
N VAL A 48 -16.89 28.68 0.70
CA VAL A 48 -16.50 27.43 0.05
C VAL A 48 -16.72 26.33 1.08
N THR A 49 -17.76 25.52 0.89
CA THR A 49 -17.96 24.32 1.70
C THR A 49 -16.93 23.28 1.28
N CYS A 50 -15.77 23.29 1.95
CA CYS A 50 -14.82 22.19 1.86
C CYS A 50 -15.46 20.96 2.52
N LYS A 51 -15.99 20.04 1.71
CA LYS A 51 -16.25 18.68 2.19
C LYS A 51 -14.90 18.10 2.59
N ALA A 52 -14.66 17.97 3.88
CA ALA A 52 -13.48 17.32 4.41
C ALA A 52 -13.34 15.93 3.75
N PRO A 53 -12.15 15.55 3.26
CA PRO A 53 -11.94 14.20 2.79
C PRO A 53 -12.27 13.24 3.93
N ARG A 54 -13.02 12.17 3.62
CA ARG A 54 -13.32 11.09 4.56
C ARG A 54 -12.02 10.35 4.87
N ILE A 55 -11.20 10.90 5.75
CA ILE A 55 -10.13 10.17 6.41
C ILE A 55 -10.86 9.23 7.37
N TRP A 56 -10.97 7.96 6.99
CA TRP A 56 -11.43 6.93 7.92
C TRP A 56 -10.33 6.74 8.95
N VAL A 57 -10.57 7.22 10.16
CA VAL A 57 -9.76 6.91 11.34
C VAL A 57 -10.39 5.66 11.95
N PRO A 58 -9.69 4.52 12.03
CA PRO A 58 -10.20 3.38 12.77
C PRO A 58 -10.48 3.82 14.19
N SER A 59 -11.69 3.54 14.69
CA SER A 59 -12.01 3.65 16.11
C SER A 59 -11.13 2.65 16.84
N MET A 60 -10.05 3.14 17.48
CA MET A 60 -9.23 2.33 18.39
C MET A 60 -10.14 1.87 19.53
N ARG A 61 -10.54 0.59 19.49
CA ARG A 61 -11.25 -0.02 20.61
C ARG A 61 -10.28 -0.15 21.80
N PRO A 62 -10.78 -0.05 23.04
CA PRO A 62 -9.98 -0.35 24.22
C PRO A 62 -9.37 -1.75 24.15
N ASP A 63 -8.17 -1.88 24.70
CA ASP A 63 -7.37 -3.10 24.71
C ASP A 63 -8.00 -4.15 25.63
N ASP A 64 -8.85 -4.99 25.02
CA ASP A 64 -9.54 -6.10 25.67
C ASP A 64 -8.77 -7.42 25.51
N GLY A 65 -7.43 -7.42 25.48
CA GLY A 65 -6.60 -8.61 25.77
C GLY A 65 -6.92 -9.94 25.05
N VAL A 66 -7.49 -9.93 23.84
CA VAL A 66 -7.90 -11.13 23.10
C VAL A 66 -7.39 -11.09 21.64
N HIS A 67 -6.39 -11.94 21.41
CA HIS A 67 -5.91 -12.56 20.16
C HIS A 67 -5.51 -11.71 18.95
N ASP A 68 -4.28 -11.97 18.51
CA ASP A 68 -3.69 -11.62 17.24
C ASP A 68 -4.56 -12.10 16.05
N GLN A 69 -5.39 -11.21 15.49
CA GLN A 69 -6.30 -11.54 14.38
C GLN A 69 -5.60 -11.65 13.01
N PHE A 70 -4.33 -11.23 12.92
CA PHE A 70 -3.57 -11.16 11.66
C PHE A 70 -2.22 -11.85 11.80
N GLU A 71 -1.89 -12.74 10.87
CA GLU A 71 -0.59 -13.40 10.83
C GLU A 71 0.53 -12.41 10.47
N PHE A 72 0.20 -11.41 9.65
CA PHE A 72 1.11 -10.35 9.21
C PHE A 72 0.54 -8.97 9.55
N ASP A 73 1.42 -8.09 9.98
CA ASP A 73 1.07 -6.70 10.24
C ASP A 73 0.98 -5.93 8.90
N VAL A 74 1.83 -6.27 7.92
CA VAL A 74 1.86 -5.63 6.61
C VAL A 74 2.02 -6.66 5.48
N PHE A 75 1.25 -6.49 4.40
CA PHE A 75 1.51 -7.15 3.12
C PHE A 75 1.99 -6.14 2.08
N LEU A 76 3.12 -6.44 1.43
CA LEU A 76 3.71 -5.62 0.37
C LEU A 76 3.40 -6.21 -1.01
N SER A 77 2.96 -5.35 -1.94
CA SER A 77 2.82 -5.69 -3.36
C SER A 77 3.73 -4.80 -4.20
N PHE A 78 4.67 -5.41 -4.91
CA PHE A 78 5.64 -4.72 -5.75
C PHE A 78 6.11 -5.65 -6.88
N THR A 79 6.76 -5.08 -7.90
CA THR A 79 7.37 -5.82 -9.00
C THR A 79 8.87 -5.96 -8.81
N ARG A 80 9.48 -7.00 -9.39
CA ARG A 80 10.94 -7.17 -9.43
C ARG A 80 11.52 -6.75 -10.78
N GLU A 81 11.16 -5.56 -11.24
CA GLU A 81 11.49 -5.07 -12.59
C GLU A 81 12.84 -4.34 -12.70
N SER A 82 13.43 -3.92 -11.58
CA SER A 82 14.74 -3.24 -11.58
C SER A 82 15.51 -3.48 -10.29
N ASP A 83 16.85 -3.48 -10.38
CA ASP A 83 17.74 -3.59 -9.22
C ASP A 83 17.53 -2.45 -8.22
N LEU A 84 17.17 -1.26 -8.71
CA LEU A 84 16.91 -0.10 -7.88
C LEU A 84 15.65 -0.29 -7.02
N LEU A 85 14.54 -0.74 -7.61
CA LEU A 85 13.32 -1.06 -6.88
C LEU A 85 13.53 -2.24 -5.93
N ASN A 86 14.29 -3.26 -6.38
CA ASN A 86 14.64 -4.39 -5.54
C ASN A 86 15.41 -3.92 -4.30
N GLY A 87 16.48 -3.12 -4.46
CA GLY A 87 17.23 -2.55 -3.35
C GLY A 87 16.38 -1.66 -2.43
N PHE A 88 15.44 -0.90 -2.98
CA PHE A 88 14.45 -0.15 -2.19
C PHE A 88 13.61 -1.08 -1.32
N THR A 89 13.02 -2.12 -1.91
CA THR A 89 12.14 -3.06 -1.20
C THR A 89 12.89 -3.92 -0.19
N GLU A 90 14.13 -4.31 -0.47
CA GLU A 90 15.01 -5.01 0.47
C GLU A 90 15.33 -4.14 1.68
N GLY A 91 15.67 -2.86 1.47
CA GLY A 91 15.89 -1.92 2.55
C GLY A 91 14.63 -1.70 3.40
N LEU A 92 13.46 -1.63 2.76
CA LEU A 92 12.18 -1.53 3.46
C LEU A 92 11.88 -2.78 4.31
N CYS A 93 12.05 -3.97 3.75
CA CYS A 93 11.87 -5.23 4.49
C CYS A 93 12.81 -5.32 5.70
N ALA A 94 14.10 -4.98 5.52
CA ALA A 94 15.06 -4.95 6.62
C ALA A 94 14.66 -3.95 7.72
N ALA A 95 14.13 -2.77 7.34
CA ALA A 95 13.66 -1.77 8.31
C ALA A 95 12.40 -2.22 9.07
N LEU A 96 11.49 -2.94 8.42
CA LEU A 96 10.30 -3.54 9.06
C LEU A 96 10.71 -4.63 10.06
N GLU A 97 11.62 -5.50 9.66
CA GLU A 97 12.15 -6.58 10.51
C GLU A 97 12.87 -6.03 11.75
N GLN A 98 13.71 -5.00 11.60
CA GLN A 98 14.37 -4.32 12.73
C GLN A 98 13.38 -3.71 13.75
N ARG A 99 12.12 -3.56 13.37
CA ARG A 99 11.06 -2.98 14.20
C ARG A 99 10.05 -4.00 14.68
N ASP A 100 10.32 -5.29 14.47
CA ASP A 100 9.45 -6.40 14.86
C ASP A 100 8.06 -6.29 14.19
N VAL A 101 8.04 -5.81 12.93
CA VAL A 101 6.84 -5.77 12.08
C VAL A 101 6.86 -6.99 11.17
N ARG A 102 5.85 -7.85 11.29
CA ARG A 102 5.69 -9.07 10.50
C ARG A 102 5.22 -8.70 9.10
N ALA A 103 6.14 -8.72 8.16
CA ALA A 103 5.87 -8.42 6.76
C ALA A 103 5.72 -9.70 5.93
N SER A 104 4.73 -9.71 5.04
CA SER A 104 4.62 -10.68 3.96
C SER A 104 4.64 -9.96 2.62
N PHE A 105 5.03 -10.65 1.56
CA PHE A 105 5.03 -10.09 0.21
C PHE A 105 4.69 -11.18 -0.80
N GLY A 106 4.02 -10.78 -1.87
CA GLY A 106 3.77 -11.69 -2.99
C GLY A 106 5.06 -11.90 -3.78
N GLU A 107 5.62 -13.11 -3.75
CA GLU A 107 6.69 -13.46 -4.68
C GLU A 107 6.16 -13.39 -6.11
N GLN A 108 6.85 -12.59 -6.92
CA GLN A 108 6.60 -12.54 -8.35
C GLN A 108 7.34 -13.71 -8.98
N GLU A 109 6.59 -14.64 -9.56
CA GLU A 109 7.15 -15.65 -10.45
C GLU A 109 7.81 -14.88 -11.61
N LYS A 110 9.13 -15.06 -11.76
CA LYS A 110 9.84 -14.57 -12.94
C LYS A 110 9.20 -15.27 -14.12
N SER A 111 8.35 -14.52 -14.83
CA SER A 111 7.93 -14.71 -16.22
C SER A 111 8.30 -16.05 -16.83
N LEU A 112 7.29 -16.81 -17.27
CA LEU A 112 7.10 -17.30 -18.65
C LEU A 112 6.13 -18.48 -18.57
N ASP A 113 4.95 -18.35 -19.18
CA ASP A 113 4.23 -19.50 -19.76
C ASP A 113 3.59 -20.55 -18.83
N ASP A 114 3.08 -20.22 -17.64
CA ASP A 114 2.31 -21.23 -16.87
C ASP A 114 0.80 -21.14 -17.12
N ALA A 115 0.43 -21.87 -18.18
CA ALA A 115 -0.82 -22.62 -18.39
C ALA A 115 -2.08 -22.16 -17.63
N VAL A 116 -3.02 -21.64 -18.41
CA VAL A 116 -4.46 -21.96 -18.34
C VAL A 116 -5.01 -22.17 -16.92
N GLY A 117 -5.54 -21.12 -16.31
CA GLY A 117 -6.55 -21.24 -15.25
C GLY A 117 -6.08 -21.85 -13.92
N GLN A 118 -4.80 -22.21 -13.77
CA GLN A 118 -4.28 -22.71 -12.51
C GLN A 118 -3.67 -21.53 -11.73
N LYS A 119 -4.35 -21.12 -10.65
CA LYS A 119 -3.72 -20.26 -9.63
C LYS A 119 -2.41 -20.94 -9.23
N THR A 120 -1.26 -20.38 -9.61
CA THR A 120 0.03 -20.94 -9.18
C THR A 120 0.07 -20.98 -7.66
N ALA A 121 0.80 -21.94 -7.08
CA ALA A 121 0.90 -22.04 -5.62
C ALA A 121 1.38 -20.72 -4.99
N ALA A 122 2.24 -19.98 -5.70
CA ALA A 122 2.69 -18.63 -5.34
C ALA A 122 1.53 -17.62 -5.34
N ALA A 123 0.71 -17.58 -6.39
CA ALA A 123 -0.46 -16.70 -6.42
C ALA A 123 -1.46 -17.02 -5.30
N ALA A 124 -1.74 -18.31 -5.06
CA ALA A 124 -2.62 -18.74 -3.97
C ALA A 124 -2.06 -18.34 -2.58
N LYS A 125 -0.76 -18.50 -2.37
CA LYS A 125 -0.06 -18.07 -1.14
C LYS A 125 -0.12 -16.56 -0.95
N ALA A 126 0.08 -15.78 -2.00
CA ALA A 126 -0.01 -14.33 -1.94
C ALA A 126 -1.43 -13.86 -1.58
N LEU A 127 -2.45 -14.47 -2.20
CA LEU A 127 -3.85 -14.18 -1.86
C LEU A 127 -4.18 -14.54 -0.41
N ARG A 128 -3.74 -15.71 0.07
CA ARG A 128 -3.85 -16.10 1.48
C ARG A 128 -3.21 -15.08 2.40
N ALA A 129 -2.00 -14.62 2.10
CA ALA A 129 -1.31 -13.62 2.89
C ALA A 129 -2.11 -12.31 2.98
N ILE A 130 -2.75 -11.87 1.89
CA ILE A 130 -3.66 -10.70 1.91
C ILE A 130 -4.84 -10.91 2.88
N GLU A 131 -5.42 -12.12 2.94
CA GLU A 131 -6.53 -12.42 3.86
C GLU A 131 -6.13 -12.20 5.33
N VAL A 132 -4.92 -12.64 5.68
CA VAL A 132 -4.40 -12.63 7.06
C VAL A 132 -3.47 -11.46 7.38
N SER A 133 -3.47 -10.41 6.54
CA SER A 133 -2.67 -9.19 6.78
C SER A 133 -3.51 -7.99 7.22
N GLU A 134 -2.99 -7.20 8.16
CA GLU A 134 -3.69 -6.03 8.71
C GLU A 134 -3.64 -4.80 7.78
N ILE A 135 -2.45 -4.46 7.28
CA ILE A 135 -2.18 -3.27 6.46
C ILE A 135 -1.65 -3.69 5.09
N PHE A 136 -2.03 -2.97 4.04
CA PHE A 136 -1.57 -3.21 2.67
C PHE A 136 -0.68 -2.09 2.15
N LEU A 137 0.41 -2.49 1.49
CA LEU A 137 1.43 -1.59 0.96
C LEU A 137 1.70 -1.86 -0.53
N PRO A 138 0.85 -1.37 -1.44
CA PRO A 138 1.15 -1.40 -2.87
C PRO A 138 2.23 -0.35 -3.21
N ILE A 139 3.32 -0.81 -3.82
CA ILE A 139 4.44 0.02 -4.28
C ILE A 139 4.35 0.11 -5.81
N PHE A 140 3.71 1.18 -6.28
CA PHE A 140 3.52 1.44 -7.70
C PHE A 140 4.80 1.95 -8.33
N SER A 141 5.34 1.17 -9.26
CA SER A 141 6.46 1.54 -10.13
C SER A 141 5.99 1.56 -11.59
N ARG A 142 6.91 1.88 -12.52
CA ARG A 142 6.58 2.02 -13.95
C ARG A 142 6.07 0.73 -14.59
N GLY A 143 6.62 -0.43 -14.24
CA GLY A 143 6.18 -1.73 -14.75
C GLY A 143 5.19 -2.45 -13.84
N PHE A 144 4.63 -1.77 -12.82
CA PHE A 144 3.69 -2.38 -11.88
C PHE A 144 2.51 -3.07 -12.57
N ALA A 145 1.93 -2.39 -13.57
CA ALA A 145 0.78 -2.88 -14.30
C ALA A 145 1.09 -3.95 -15.34
N ASP A 146 2.36 -4.23 -15.66
CA ASP A 146 2.69 -5.35 -16.55
C ASP A 146 2.40 -6.70 -15.87
N SER A 147 2.36 -6.74 -14.53
CA SER A 147 2.09 -7.96 -13.77
C SER A 147 0.61 -8.16 -13.44
N LYS A 148 -0.01 -9.16 -14.06
CA LYS A 148 -1.39 -9.61 -13.74
C LYS A 148 -1.55 -9.95 -12.25
N LEU A 149 -0.52 -10.52 -11.63
CA LEU A 149 -0.54 -10.87 -10.21
C LEU A 149 -0.57 -9.63 -9.31
N CYS A 150 0.27 -8.62 -9.57
CA CYS A 150 0.25 -7.36 -8.81
C CYS A 150 -1.09 -6.64 -8.95
N LEU A 151 -1.66 -6.57 -10.17
CA LEU A 151 -2.99 -6.00 -10.38
C LEU A 151 -4.09 -6.75 -9.61
N THR A 152 -4.02 -8.09 -9.61
CA THR A 152 -4.95 -8.93 -8.86
C THR A 152 -4.81 -8.74 -7.35
N GLN A 153 -3.58 -8.65 -6.83
CA GLN A 153 -3.33 -8.39 -5.41
C GLN A 153 -3.95 -7.06 -4.99
N VAL A 154 -3.77 -5.98 -5.75
CA VAL A 154 -4.36 -4.67 -5.43
C VAL A 154 -5.88 -4.71 -5.42
N ALA A 155 -6.50 -5.39 -6.40
CA ALA A 155 -7.95 -5.59 -6.40
C ALA A 155 -8.44 -6.33 -5.14
N GLU A 156 -7.70 -7.35 -4.71
CA GLU A 156 -8.03 -8.10 -3.49
C GLU A 156 -7.83 -7.28 -2.22
N MET A 157 -6.80 -6.42 -2.15
CA MET A 157 -6.59 -5.50 -1.03
C MET A 157 -7.77 -4.55 -0.84
N VAL A 158 -8.26 -3.97 -1.95
CA VAL A 158 -9.41 -3.05 -1.95
C VAL A 158 -10.65 -3.73 -1.38
N GLU A 159 -10.89 -5.00 -1.74
CA GLU A 159 -12.03 -5.76 -1.22
C GLU A 159 -11.98 -6.03 0.28
N ARG A 160 -10.79 -6.09 0.89
CA ARG A 160 -10.66 -6.29 2.34
C ARG A 160 -11.11 -5.07 3.14
N ARG A 161 -11.22 -3.89 2.54
CA ARG A 161 -11.62 -2.64 3.21
C ARG A 161 -10.80 -2.34 4.47
N ARG A 162 -9.51 -2.66 4.43
CA ARG A 162 -8.53 -2.35 5.49
C ARG A 162 -7.64 -1.19 5.03
N LEU A 163 -6.70 -0.80 5.90
CA LEU A 163 -5.79 0.30 5.61
C LEU A 163 -4.87 -0.04 4.42
N ILE A 164 -4.90 0.79 3.38
CA ILE A 164 -3.99 0.74 2.24
C ILE A 164 -3.11 1.99 2.31
N LEU A 165 -1.79 1.82 2.25
CA LEU A 165 -0.79 2.88 2.23
C LEU A 165 -0.02 2.82 0.90
N PRO A 166 -0.50 3.50 -0.17
CA PRO A 166 0.18 3.41 -1.44
C PRO A 166 1.53 4.14 -1.42
N VAL A 167 2.52 3.55 -2.08
CA VAL A 167 3.83 4.14 -2.34
C VAL A 167 3.96 4.34 -3.85
N PHE A 168 4.26 5.55 -4.28
CA PHE A 168 4.41 5.93 -5.67
C PHE A 168 5.90 6.10 -6.00
N TYR A 169 6.50 5.07 -6.59
CA TYR A 169 7.93 4.98 -6.86
C TYR A 169 8.24 5.35 -8.31
N GLY A 170 8.68 6.60 -8.54
CA GLY A 170 9.00 7.09 -9.89
C GLY A 170 7.78 7.17 -10.82
N VAL A 171 6.58 7.26 -10.25
CA VAL A 171 5.30 7.45 -10.94
C VAL A 171 4.44 8.43 -10.14
N GLU A 172 3.56 9.15 -10.81
CA GLU A 172 2.65 10.08 -10.12
C GLU A 172 1.33 9.37 -9.73
N PRO A 173 0.69 9.74 -8.60
CA PRO A 173 -0.61 9.18 -8.21
C PRO A 173 -1.68 9.29 -9.30
N ARG A 174 -1.68 10.39 -10.07
CA ARG A 174 -2.62 10.59 -11.19
C ARG A 174 -2.42 9.60 -12.34
N GLN A 175 -1.19 9.13 -12.55
CA GLN A 175 -0.88 8.12 -13.57
C GLN A 175 -1.44 6.77 -13.15
N VAL A 176 -1.33 6.41 -11.86
CA VAL A 176 -1.95 5.20 -11.29
C VAL A 176 -3.48 5.29 -11.37
N ARG A 177 -4.07 6.37 -10.84
CA ARG A 177 -5.53 6.56 -10.76
C ARG A 177 -6.23 6.51 -12.11
N ASN A 178 -5.61 7.09 -13.13
CA ASN A 178 -6.19 7.20 -14.48
C ASN A 178 -5.65 6.12 -15.44
N GLN A 179 -4.77 5.24 -14.96
CA GLN A 179 -4.04 4.25 -15.76
C GLN A 179 -3.41 4.87 -17.02
N LYS A 180 -2.71 6.00 -16.84
CA LYS A 180 -2.04 6.78 -17.89
C LYS A 180 -0.52 6.71 -17.78
N GLY A 181 0.17 7.16 -18.82
CA GLY A 181 1.64 7.16 -18.87
C GLY A 181 2.17 5.73 -18.85
N PRO A 182 2.99 5.32 -17.86
CA PRO A 182 3.58 3.99 -17.84
C PRO A 182 2.54 2.85 -17.76
N PHE A 183 1.33 3.13 -17.26
CA PHE A 183 0.26 2.14 -17.10
C PHE A 183 -0.54 1.90 -18.40
N GLU A 184 -0.51 2.83 -19.36
CA GLU A 184 -1.42 2.81 -20.51
C GLU A 184 -1.15 1.62 -21.45
N THR A 185 0.13 1.39 -21.78
CA THR A 185 0.54 0.26 -22.62
C THR A 185 0.22 -1.09 -21.97
N ALA A 186 0.39 -1.20 -20.65
CA ALA A 186 0.10 -2.43 -19.92
C ALA A 186 -1.40 -2.76 -19.94
N PHE A 187 -2.27 -1.79 -19.65
CA PHE A 187 -3.71 -2.01 -19.71
C PHE A 187 -4.21 -2.32 -21.12
N LYS A 188 -3.67 -1.67 -22.15
CA LYS A 188 -4.00 -2.00 -23.54
C LYS A 188 -3.68 -3.47 -23.87
N LYS A 189 -2.50 -3.96 -23.46
CA LYS A 189 -2.11 -5.36 -23.64
C LYS A 189 -3.06 -6.33 -22.92
N HIS A 190 -3.50 -5.98 -21.72
CA HIS A 190 -4.45 -6.82 -20.95
C HIS A 190 -5.84 -6.85 -21.59
N GLU A 191 -6.31 -5.73 -22.15
CA GLU A 191 -7.59 -5.66 -22.89
C GLU A 191 -7.56 -6.46 -24.19
N GLU A 192 -6.41 -6.53 -24.87
CA GLU A 192 -6.24 -7.29 -26.11
C GLU A 192 -5.97 -8.79 -25.86
N SER A 193 -5.73 -9.19 -24.60
CA SER A 193 -5.40 -10.57 -24.21
C SER A 193 -6.64 -11.48 -24.25
N LYS A 194 -6.63 -12.50 -25.11
CA LYS A 194 -7.71 -13.50 -25.21
C LYS A 194 -7.92 -14.33 -23.94
N ASP A 195 -6.91 -14.42 -23.08
CA ASP A 195 -6.94 -15.21 -21.84
C ASP A 195 -7.49 -14.44 -20.63
N LEU A 196 -7.93 -13.18 -20.83
CA LEU A 196 -8.51 -12.35 -19.78
C LEU A 196 -9.92 -11.95 -20.16
N ASP A 197 -10.84 -12.09 -19.22
CA ASP A 197 -12.17 -11.52 -19.39
C ASP A 197 -12.15 -10.01 -19.11
N GLU A 198 -13.03 -9.29 -19.80
CA GLU A 198 -13.16 -7.83 -19.70
C GLU A 198 -13.46 -7.37 -18.26
N LYS A 199 -14.22 -8.15 -17.49
CA LYS A 199 -14.58 -7.81 -16.10
C LYS A 199 -13.37 -7.87 -15.17
N THR A 200 -12.44 -8.78 -15.40
CA THR A 200 -11.18 -8.84 -14.65
C THR A 200 -10.36 -7.57 -14.88
N VAL A 201 -10.25 -7.11 -16.13
CA VAL A 201 -9.53 -5.88 -16.45
C VAL A 201 -10.24 -4.65 -15.86
N GLU A 202 -11.56 -4.59 -15.94
CA GLU A 202 -12.37 -3.54 -15.31
C GLU A 202 -12.17 -3.49 -13.79
N ARG A 203 -12.19 -4.65 -13.12
CA ARG A 203 -11.90 -4.77 -11.68
C ARG A 203 -10.52 -4.22 -11.34
N TRP A 204 -9.50 -4.48 -12.15
CA TRP A 204 -8.17 -3.90 -11.95
C TRP A 204 -8.17 -2.38 -12.14
N ARG A 205 -8.87 -1.86 -13.14
CA ARG A 205 -8.99 -0.41 -13.38
C ARG A 205 -9.65 0.30 -12.19
N ASP A 206 -10.73 -0.26 -11.67
CA ASP A 206 -11.44 0.32 -10.54
C ASP A 206 -10.60 0.26 -9.26
N ALA A 207 -9.88 -0.84 -9.02
CA ALA A 207 -8.98 -0.95 -7.88
C ALA A 207 -7.85 0.08 -7.91
N LEU A 208 -7.19 0.26 -9.06
CA LEU A 208 -6.14 1.28 -9.21
C LEU A 208 -6.69 2.70 -9.14
N ARG A 209 -7.93 2.92 -9.59
CA ARG A 209 -8.62 4.21 -9.45
C ARG A 209 -8.84 4.54 -7.98
N GLU A 210 -9.39 3.60 -7.22
CA GLU A 210 -9.63 3.77 -5.78
C GLU A 210 -8.31 4.00 -5.02
N VAL A 211 -7.32 3.14 -5.22
CA VAL A 211 -6.03 3.28 -4.52
C VAL A 211 -5.27 4.53 -4.95
N GLY A 212 -5.38 4.95 -6.21
CA GLY A 212 -4.78 6.19 -6.71
C GLY A 212 -5.41 7.47 -6.16
N GLU A 213 -6.58 7.39 -5.50
CA GLU A 213 -7.19 8.50 -4.75
C GLU A 213 -6.72 8.58 -3.30
N ILE A 214 -6.15 7.49 -2.76
CA ILE A 214 -5.63 7.44 -1.39
C ILE A 214 -4.35 8.26 -1.30
N LYS A 215 -4.24 9.09 -0.26
CA LYS A 215 -2.99 9.79 0.06
C LYS A 215 -1.91 8.76 0.40
N GLY A 216 -0.80 8.80 -0.35
CA GLY A 216 0.33 7.89 -0.19
C GLY A 216 1.66 8.61 -0.10
N TYR A 217 2.73 7.84 -0.23
CA TYR A 217 4.09 8.33 -0.21
C TYR A 217 4.60 8.49 -1.62
N ASP A 218 4.86 9.74 -2.01
CA ASP A 218 5.49 10.04 -3.29
C ASP A 218 7.01 9.94 -3.14
N MET A 219 7.63 9.09 -3.94
CA MET A 219 9.08 8.88 -3.99
C MET A 219 9.63 9.16 -5.38
N GLN A 220 9.06 10.13 -6.07
CA GLN A 220 9.74 10.76 -7.19
C GLN A 220 11.09 11.31 -6.71
N ASN A 221 12.17 10.93 -7.41
CA ASN A 221 13.46 11.59 -7.22
C ASN A 221 13.25 13.08 -7.49
N GLU A 222 13.49 13.92 -6.48
CA GLU A 222 13.77 15.33 -6.71
C GLU A 222 15.13 15.42 -7.42
N ALA A 223 15.11 15.20 -8.73
CA ALA A 223 16.14 15.64 -9.64
C ALA A 223 15.64 16.93 -10.28
N ASP A 224 15.45 17.98 -9.48
CA ASP A 224 15.42 19.37 -9.92
C ASP A 224 15.70 20.26 -8.70
N GLY A 225 16.98 20.62 -8.56
CA GLY A 225 17.53 21.51 -7.55
C GLY A 225 19.01 21.75 -7.79
#